data_AF-A0A851PC06-F1
#
_entry.id   AF-A0A851PC06-F1
#
_cell.length_a   1.000
_cell.length_b   1.000
_cell.length_c   1.000
_cell.angle_alpha   90.00
_cell.angle_beta   90.00
_cell.angle_gamma   90.00
#
_symmetry.space_group_name_H-M   'P 1'
#
loop_
_entity.id
_entity.type
_entity.pdbx_description
1 polymer ?
#
loop_
_entity_poly.entity_id
_entity_poly.type
_entity_poly.pdbx_seq_one_letter_code
_entity_poly.pdbx_strand_id
1 'polypeptide(L)'
;QDEQLKILRDESKVLKQKVQEEIAEYKEQIKQHARTIVALEDRLLEAEQQQKTLKKENDVLMERIEGKHRLCQMNLSVGAVSCVSIFLMNFREELAAVQSILQAKEAAIVALTRELSETRARMSDMRGELSEKQKAELEESLHRVKSQERDLSVLRGKLSEMSDLVARKDRELQAAAAELRKAERQSPLISGCSEAVARAELPTGTWGRARLRLGENHLGLEFQELALELAELGTRCRGLRHEETIQRQKEGLAELRERIKVLEKTRALVATSRAVELLKAGLQEKGGPKAGLEVEPALLPGARTKCSKVRSSSHGATSEAMSVEASDLDERMYLDLICALGSLMNMKELAEMQPMKHLPQEEREKAEQKRQRDLKLLYEKISKLKSRLEMKEETLREHEAHIEQLRLNQESLQTCQEEMLKLEDEVYRGAEEKALLREALERTRAQLGQEKRLQRAARQHRV
;
A
#
# COMPACT_ATOMS: atom_id res chain seq x y z
N GLN A 1 -61.05 -29.00 8.85
CA GLN A 1 -60.47 -30.00 7.91
C GLN A 1 -60.05 -29.33 6.60
N ASP A 2 -60.87 -28.45 6.02
CA ASP A 2 -60.54 -27.75 4.76
C ASP A 2 -59.32 -26.82 4.82
N GLU A 3 -59.09 -26.13 5.94
CA GLU A 3 -57.91 -25.25 6.09
C GLU A 3 -56.59 -26.02 6.12
N GLN A 4 -56.56 -27.18 6.78
CA GLN A 4 -55.37 -28.06 6.81
C GLN A 4 -55.07 -28.64 5.43
N LEU A 5 -56.10 -29.02 4.66
CA LEU A 5 -55.94 -29.47 3.28
C LEU A 5 -55.43 -28.35 2.36
N LYS A 6 -55.80 -27.09 2.64
CA LYS A 6 -55.31 -25.92 1.88
C LYS A 6 -53.83 -25.64 2.16
N ILE A 7 -53.41 -25.68 3.43
CA ILE A 7 -52.01 -25.52 3.83
C ILE A 7 -51.13 -26.60 3.18
N LEU A 8 -51.51 -27.88 3.29
CA LEU A 8 -50.76 -28.98 2.67
C LEU A 8 -50.67 -28.85 1.14
N ARG A 9 -51.72 -28.34 0.49
CA ARG A 9 -51.72 -28.10 -0.96
C ARG A 9 -50.78 -26.97 -1.34
N ASP A 10 -50.70 -25.91 -0.53
CA ASP A 10 -49.81 -24.78 -0.79
C ASP A 10 -48.34 -25.13 -0.46
N GLU A 11 -48.08 -25.91 0.59
CA GLU A 11 -46.76 -26.49 0.88
C GLU A 11 -46.29 -27.40 -0.25
N SER A 12 -47.17 -28.26 -0.80
CA SER A 12 -46.85 -29.11 -1.95
C SER A 12 -46.50 -28.29 -3.20
N LYS A 13 -47.17 -27.16 -3.43
CA LYS A 13 -46.83 -26.25 -4.54
C LYS A 13 -45.46 -25.59 -4.35
N VAL A 14 -45.18 -25.12 -3.14
CA VAL A 14 -43.87 -24.51 -2.81
C VAL A 14 -42.74 -25.52 -2.97
N LEU A 15 -42.93 -26.76 -2.52
CA LEU A 15 -41.94 -27.82 -2.73
C LEU A 15 -41.72 -28.13 -4.22
N LYS A 16 -42.80 -28.18 -5.01
CA LYS A 16 -42.68 -28.36 -6.46
C LYS A 16 -41.92 -27.22 -7.14
N GLN A 17 -42.13 -25.98 -6.70
CA GLN A 17 -41.39 -24.82 -7.21
C GLN A 17 -39.91 -24.92 -6.86
N LYS A 18 -39.56 -25.22 -5.61
CA LYS A 18 -38.16 -25.41 -5.17
C LYS A 18 -37.45 -26.50 -5.97
N VAL A 19 -38.10 -27.66 -6.16
CA VAL A 19 -37.52 -28.75 -6.95
C VAL A 19 -37.35 -28.35 -8.42
N GLN A 20 -38.27 -27.55 -8.98
CA GLN A 20 -38.12 -27.03 -10.34
C GLN A 20 -36.96 -26.04 -10.47
N GLU A 21 -36.75 -25.19 -9.46
CA GLU A 21 -35.61 -24.27 -9.38
C GLU A 21 -34.30 -25.04 -9.28
N GLU A 22 -34.18 -26.02 -8.39
CA GLU A 22 -33.00 -26.90 -8.27
C GLU A 22 -32.69 -27.63 -9.59
N ILE A 23 -33.71 -28.16 -10.28
CA ILE A 23 -33.53 -28.81 -11.59
C ILE A 23 -33.02 -27.79 -12.63
N ALA A 24 -33.49 -26.55 -12.60
CA ALA A 24 -33.02 -25.51 -13.52
C ALA A 24 -31.56 -25.13 -13.25
N GLU A 25 -31.17 -25.04 -11.97
CA GLU A 25 -29.79 -24.80 -11.54
C GLU A 25 -28.86 -25.92 -12.00
N TYR A 26 -29.21 -27.19 -11.75
CA TYR A 26 -28.41 -28.34 -12.22
C TYR A 26 -28.29 -28.39 -13.74
N LYS A 27 -29.36 -28.05 -14.47
CA LYS A 27 -29.31 -27.97 -15.94
C LYS A 27 -28.34 -26.89 -16.40
N GLU A 28 -28.30 -25.75 -15.72
CA GLU A 28 -27.37 -24.68 -16.06
C GLU A 28 -25.92 -25.05 -15.72
N GLN A 29 -25.68 -25.70 -14.58
CA GLN A 29 -24.38 -26.26 -14.23
C GLN A 29 -23.89 -27.26 -15.28
N ILE A 30 -24.75 -28.18 -15.71
CA ILE A 30 -24.42 -29.15 -16.77
C ILE A 30 -24.04 -28.43 -18.08
N LYS A 31 -24.76 -27.38 -18.47
CA LYS A 31 -24.40 -26.59 -19.67
C LYS A 31 -23.06 -25.88 -19.50
N GLN A 32 -22.79 -25.30 -18.34
CA GLN A 32 -21.52 -24.63 -18.04
C GLN A 32 -20.35 -25.63 -18.06
N HIS A 33 -20.52 -26.81 -17.46
CA HIS A 33 -19.56 -27.90 -17.52
C HIS A 33 -19.33 -28.38 -18.94
N ALA A 34 -20.38 -28.59 -19.74
CA ALA A 34 -20.25 -28.99 -21.14
C ALA A 34 -19.44 -27.97 -21.95
N ARG A 35 -19.71 -26.66 -21.79
CA ARG A 35 -18.91 -25.59 -22.42
C ARG A 35 -17.45 -25.61 -21.96
N THR A 36 -17.22 -25.86 -20.68
CA THR A 36 -15.87 -25.92 -20.11
C THR A 36 -15.10 -27.12 -20.64
N ILE A 37 -15.75 -28.28 -20.75
CA ILE A 37 -15.16 -29.51 -21.31
C ILE A 37 -14.74 -29.26 -22.76
N VAL A 38 -15.63 -28.72 -23.60
CA VAL A 38 -15.29 -28.43 -25.01
C VAL A 38 -14.10 -27.46 -25.11
N ALA A 39 -14.09 -26.39 -24.29
CA ALA A 39 -12.96 -25.45 -24.28
C ALA A 39 -11.64 -26.11 -23.81
N LEU A 40 -11.71 -27.08 -22.89
CA LEU A 40 -10.55 -27.85 -22.46
C LEU A 40 -10.09 -28.86 -23.52
N GLU A 41 -11.02 -29.48 -24.24
CA GLU A 41 -10.73 -30.37 -25.38
C GLU A 41 -10.04 -29.61 -26.51
N ASP A 42 -10.52 -28.42 -26.87
CA ASP A 42 -9.89 -27.55 -27.87
C ASP A 42 -8.45 -27.18 -27.46
N ARG A 43 -8.25 -26.77 -26.20
CA ARG A 43 -6.91 -26.47 -25.66
C ARG A 43 -5.99 -27.70 -25.64
N LEU A 44 -6.53 -28.88 -25.39
CA LEU A 44 -5.77 -30.13 -25.43
C LEU A 44 -5.30 -30.41 -26.86
N LEU A 45 -6.18 -30.26 -27.85
CA LEU A 45 -5.84 -30.42 -29.27
C LEU A 45 -4.76 -29.42 -29.72
N GLU A 46 -4.87 -28.16 -29.31
CA GLU A 46 -3.84 -27.15 -29.57
C GLU A 46 -2.49 -27.56 -28.96
N ALA A 47 -2.48 -28.02 -27.71
CA ALA A 47 -1.28 -28.47 -27.02
C ALA A 47 -0.66 -29.71 -27.69
N GLU A 48 -1.46 -30.67 -28.15
CA GLU A 48 -0.97 -31.83 -28.91
C GLU A 48 -0.36 -31.40 -30.26
N GLN A 49 -0.96 -30.42 -30.93
CA GLN A 49 -0.44 -29.91 -32.18
C GLN A 49 0.90 -29.17 -31.97
N GLN A 50 1.01 -28.36 -30.92
CA GLN A 50 2.26 -27.73 -30.50
C GLN A 50 3.32 -28.78 -30.12
N GLN A 51 2.94 -29.85 -29.44
CA GLN A 51 3.87 -30.92 -29.10
C GLN A 51 4.39 -31.64 -30.37
N LYS A 52 3.52 -31.85 -31.37
CA LYS A 52 3.92 -32.41 -32.66
C LYS A 52 4.87 -31.49 -33.43
N THR A 53 4.66 -30.17 -33.42
CA THR A 53 5.58 -29.23 -34.06
C THR A 53 6.92 -29.20 -33.35
N LEU A 54 6.93 -29.14 -32.01
CA LEU A 54 8.17 -29.17 -31.22
C LEU A 54 8.95 -30.47 -31.43
N LYS A 55 8.27 -31.63 -31.52
CA LYS A 55 8.93 -32.91 -31.85
C LYS A 55 9.63 -32.86 -33.20
N LYS A 56 8.96 -32.35 -34.25
CA LYS A 56 9.57 -32.18 -35.57
C LYS A 56 10.77 -31.23 -35.55
N GLU A 57 10.67 -30.11 -34.83
CA GLU A 57 11.80 -29.18 -34.66
C GLU A 57 12.97 -29.85 -33.94
N ASN A 58 12.68 -30.65 -32.91
CA ASN A 58 13.69 -31.40 -32.19
C ASN A 58 14.39 -32.44 -33.09
N ASP A 59 13.63 -33.17 -33.91
CA ASP A 59 14.19 -34.11 -34.89
C ASP A 59 15.13 -33.40 -35.88
N VAL A 60 14.73 -32.23 -36.39
CA VAL A 60 15.57 -31.40 -37.28
C VAL A 60 16.83 -30.90 -36.57
N LEU A 61 16.72 -30.48 -35.32
CA LEU A 61 17.88 -30.04 -34.52
C LEU A 61 18.83 -31.21 -34.23
N MET A 62 18.30 -32.39 -33.91
CA MET A 62 19.07 -33.61 -33.72
C MET A 62 19.82 -34.02 -34.99
N GLU A 63 19.16 -33.99 -36.15
CA GLU A 63 19.81 -34.25 -37.44
C GLU A 63 20.93 -33.23 -37.73
N ARG A 64 20.71 -31.95 -37.39
CA ARG A 64 21.74 -30.90 -37.51
C ARG A 64 22.92 -31.12 -36.57
N ILE A 65 22.67 -31.58 -35.34
CA ILE A 65 23.72 -31.91 -34.36
C ILE A 65 24.52 -33.12 -34.85
N GLU A 66 23.85 -34.17 -35.31
CA GLU A 66 24.52 -35.34 -35.89
C GLU A 66 25.32 -35.00 -37.14
N GLY A 67 24.80 -34.15 -38.03
CA GLY A 67 25.51 -33.66 -39.20
C GLY A 67 26.78 -32.89 -38.82
N LYS A 68 26.70 -32.02 -37.81
CA LYS A 68 27.87 -31.31 -37.25
C LYS A 68 28.88 -32.29 -36.60
N HIS A 69 28.39 -33.32 -35.90
CA HIS A 69 29.23 -34.35 -35.29
C HIS A 69 29.98 -35.18 -36.34
N ARG A 70 29.30 -35.60 -37.43
CA ARG A 70 29.92 -36.31 -38.57
C ARG A 70 30.95 -35.45 -39.30
N LEU A 71 30.69 -34.15 -39.48
CA LEU A 71 31.68 -33.21 -40.02
C LEU A 71 32.93 -33.11 -39.13
N CYS A 72 32.76 -33.06 -37.80
CA CYS A 72 33.88 -33.08 -36.87
C CYS A 72 34.67 -34.38 -36.98
N GLN A 73 33.99 -35.53 -37.09
CA GLN A 73 34.63 -36.84 -37.18
C GLN A 73 35.39 -37.06 -38.51
N MET A 74 34.89 -36.54 -39.64
CA MET A 74 35.60 -36.55 -40.92
C MET A 74 36.78 -35.58 -40.96
N ASN A 75 36.70 -34.43 -40.29
CA ASN A 75 37.79 -33.45 -40.25
C ASN A 75 38.96 -33.86 -39.33
N LEU A 76 38.84 -34.96 -38.55
CA LEU A 76 39.98 -35.57 -37.88
C LEU A 76 40.92 -36.34 -38.84
N SER A 77 40.50 -36.66 -40.07
CA SER A 77 41.39 -37.25 -41.08
C SER A 77 42.06 -36.22 -42.00
N VAL A 78 41.57 -34.97 -42.02
CA VAL A 78 42.15 -33.86 -42.78
C VAL A 78 42.15 -32.57 -41.95
N GLY A 79 43.25 -32.33 -41.22
CA GLY A 79 43.64 -31.00 -40.72
C GLY A 79 42.97 -30.51 -39.42
N ALA A 80 43.69 -30.66 -38.30
CA ALA A 80 43.33 -30.19 -36.96
C ALA A 80 43.03 -28.68 -36.84
N VAL A 81 43.38 -27.85 -37.83
CA VAL A 81 43.19 -26.39 -37.82
C VAL A 81 41.74 -25.97 -38.13
N SER A 82 41.00 -26.75 -38.92
CA SER A 82 39.62 -26.41 -39.33
C SER A 82 38.62 -26.60 -38.17
N CYS A 83 38.82 -27.65 -37.37
CA CYS A 83 37.95 -27.99 -36.24
C CYS A 83 37.97 -26.92 -35.13
N VAL A 84 39.15 -26.44 -34.73
CA VAL A 84 39.31 -25.41 -33.70
C VAL A 84 38.67 -24.08 -34.11
N SER A 85 38.75 -23.73 -35.40
CA SER A 85 38.12 -22.51 -35.95
C SER A 85 36.59 -22.53 -35.81
N ILE A 86 35.95 -23.67 -36.09
CA ILE A 86 34.50 -23.84 -35.96
C ILE A 86 34.07 -23.77 -34.48
N PHE A 87 34.83 -24.39 -33.57
CA PHE A 87 34.57 -24.28 -32.13
C PHE A 87 34.68 -22.82 -31.63
N LEU A 88 35.70 -22.09 -32.05
CA LEU A 88 35.87 -20.68 -31.68
C LEU A 88 34.75 -19.78 -32.22
N MET A 89 34.22 -20.08 -33.41
CA MET A 89 33.05 -19.39 -33.97
C MET A 89 31.79 -19.64 -33.13
N ASN A 90 31.51 -20.91 -32.79
CA ASN A 90 30.34 -21.25 -31.95
C ASN A 90 30.42 -20.59 -30.55
N PHE A 91 31.59 -20.63 -29.90
CA PHE A 91 31.79 -19.96 -28.61
C PHE A 91 31.62 -18.44 -28.69
N ARG A 92 32.03 -17.81 -29.80
CA ARG A 92 31.78 -16.37 -30.02
C ARG A 92 30.30 -16.05 -30.19
N GLU A 93 29.56 -16.88 -30.92
CA GLU A 93 28.12 -16.73 -31.09
C GLU A 93 27.38 -16.90 -29.75
N GLU A 94 27.73 -17.91 -28.96
CA GLU A 94 27.16 -18.12 -27.62
C GLU A 94 27.48 -16.97 -26.68
N LEU A 95 28.70 -16.45 -26.70
CA LEU A 95 29.10 -15.31 -25.88
C LEU A 95 28.34 -14.05 -26.29
N ALA A 96 28.12 -13.82 -27.59
CA ALA A 96 27.30 -12.72 -28.08
C ALA A 96 25.82 -12.88 -27.68
N ALA A 97 25.28 -14.10 -27.73
CA ALA A 97 23.92 -14.39 -27.29
C ALA A 97 23.74 -14.12 -25.78
N VAL A 98 24.68 -14.57 -24.95
CA VAL A 98 24.66 -14.31 -23.50
C VAL A 98 24.79 -12.82 -23.20
N GLN A 99 25.65 -12.09 -23.93
CA GLN A 99 25.74 -10.63 -23.79
C GLN A 99 24.44 -9.92 -24.15
N SER A 100 23.76 -10.32 -25.23
CA SER A 100 22.46 -9.78 -25.61
C SER A 100 21.39 -10.04 -24.55
N ILE A 101 21.35 -11.26 -23.99
CA ILE A 101 20.43 -11.61 -22.90
C ILE A 101 20.72 -10.77 -21.66
N LEU A 102 21.99 -10.60 -21.30
CA LEU A 102 22.38 -9.77 -20.15
C LEU A 102 21.91 -8.33 -20.32
N GLN A 103 22.15 -7.73 -21.49
CA GLN A 103 21.67 -6.39 -21.82
C GLN A 103 20.14 -6.28 -21.74
N ALA A 104 19.41 -7.28 -22.22
CA ALA A 104 17.96 -7.32 -22.11
C ALA A 104 17.48 -7.40 -20.65
N LYS A 105 18.19 -8.17 -19.80
CA LYS A 105 17.90 -8.26 -18.37
C LYS A 105 18.23 -6.96 -17.63
N GLU A 106 19.34 -6.30 -17.95
CA GLU A 106 19.68 -4.98 -17.42
C GLU A 106 18.61 -3.93 -17.79
N ALA A 107 18.16 -3.93 -19.05
CA ALA A 107 17.07 -3.05 -19.47
C ALA A 107 15.76 -3.32 -18.69
N ALA A 108 15.44 -4.59 -18.43
CA ALA A 108 14.28 -4.96 -17.63
C ALA A 108 14.42 -4.52 -16.16
N ILE A 109 15.60 -4.66 -15.55
CA ILE A 109 15.87 -4.18 -14.19
C ILE A 109 15.69 -2.66 -14.10
N VAL A 110 16.23 -1.91 -15.07
CA VAL A 110 16.07 -0.45 -15.13
C VAL A 110 14.59 -0.07 -15.27
N ALA A 111 13.84 -0.74 -16.14
CA ALA A 111 12.41 -0.50 -16.31
C ALA A 111 11.60 -0.77 -15.03
N LEU A 112 11.85 -1.91 -14.37
CA LEU A 112 11.18 -2.26 -13.11
C LEU A 112 11.56 -1.31 -11.98
N THR A 113 12.82 -0.88 -11.90
CA THR A 113 13.28 0.09 -10.89
C THR A 113 12.56 1.43 -11.09
N ARG A 114 12.38 1.85 -12.35
CA ARG A 114 11.60 3.04 -12.69
C ARG A 114 10.14 2.89 -12.26
N GLU A 115 9.50 1.77 -12.58
CA GLU A 115 8.11 1.51 -12.18
C GLU A 115 7.93 1.47 -10.65
N LEU A 116 8.88 0.88 -9.92
CA LEU A 116 8.89 0.92 -8.45
C LEU A 116 9.04 2.34 -7.91
N SER A 117 9.89 3.17 -8.51
CA SER A 117 10.03 4.57 -8.11
C SER A 117 8.74 5.37 -8.37
N GLU A 118 8.07 5.14 -9.51
CA GLU A 118 6.80 5.79 -9.86
C GLU A 118 5.66 5.36 -8.95
N THR A 119 5.55 4.07 -8.65
CA THR A 119 4.53 3.56 -7.72
C THR A 119 4.77 4.09 -6.31
N ARG A 120 6.03 4.18 -5.86
CA ARG A 120 6.39 4.80 -4.58
C ARG A 120 6.01 6.28 -4.52
N ALA A 121 6.24 7.04 -5.59
CA ALA A 121 5.81 8.43 -5.69
C ALA A 121 4.28 8.55 -5.58
N ARG A 122 3.53 7.76 -6.36
CA ARG A 122 2.05 7.74 -6.30
C ARG A 122 1.51 7.38 -4.91
N MET A 123 2.13 6.41 -4.24
CA MET A 123 1.76 6.05 -2.86
C MET A 123 2.05 7.19 -1.87
N SER A 124 3.13 7.94 -2.09
CA SER A 124 3.44 9.13 -1.29
C SER A 124 2.39 10.23 -1.50
N ASP A 125 1.99 10.47 -2.75
CA ASP A 125 0.95 11.45 -3.08
C ASP A 125 -0.39 11.07 -2.45
N MET A 126 -0.83 9.82 -2.61
CA MET A 126 -2.06 9.31 -1.98
C MET A 126 -2.01 9.40 -0.45
N ARG A 127 -0.85 9.16 0.17
CA ARG A 127 -0.66 9.33 1.62
C ARG A 127 -0.82 10.79 2.03
N GLY A 128 -0.26 11.72 1.24
CA GLY A 128 -0.44 13.16 1.44
C GLY A 128 -1.92 13.57 1.34
N GLU A 129 -2.59 13.18 0.26
CA GLU A 129 -4.01 13.49 0.04
C GLU A 129 -4.92 12.90 1.14
N LEU A 130 -4.67 11.67 1.59
CA LEU A 130 -5.42 11.06 2.70
C LEU A 130 -5.22 11.84 4.00
N SER A 131 -3.98 12.26 4.29
CA SER A 131 -3.68 13.07 5.46
C SER A 131 -4.36 14.44 5.40
N GLU A 132 -4.42 15.07 4.23
CA GLU A 132 -5.11 16.36 4.03
C GLU A 132 -6.62 16.24 4.20
N LYS A 133 -7.23 15.17 3.65
CA LYS A 133 -8.66 14.89 3.83
C LYS A 133 -9.00 14.69 5.31
N GLN A 134 -8.22 13.88 6.02
CA GLN A 134 -8.40 13.67 7.45
C GLN A 134 -8.29 14.98 8.23
N LYS A 135 -7.32 15.83 7.90
CA LYS A 135 -7.16 17.15 8.51
C LYS A 135 -8.38 18.04 8.25
N ALA A 136 -8.86 18.11 7.01
CA ALA A 136 -10.02 18.91 6.64
C ALA A 136 -11.30 18.45 7.34
N GLU A 137 -11.55 17.15 7.41
CA GLU A 137 -12.69 16.57 8.13
C GLU A 137 -12.64 16.90 9.64
N LEU A 138 -11.45 16.83 10.25
CA LEU A 138 -11.26 17.22 11.64
C LEU A 138 -11.55 18.70 11.85
N GLU A 139 -11.06 19.57 10.97
CA GLU A 139 -11.33 21.01 11.02
C GLU A 139 -12.84 21.32 10.89
N GLU A 140 -13.54 20.67 9.96
CA GLU A 140 -14.99 20.81 9.82
C GLU A 140 -15.74 20.33 11.08
N SER A 141 -15.36 19.17 11.62
CA SER A 141 -15.95 18.63 12.83
C SER A 141 -15.77 19.57 14.03
N LEU A 142 -14.59 20.17 14.15
CA LEU A 142 -14.26 21.13 15.19
C LEU A 142 -15.04 22.43 15.02
N HIS A 143 -15.21 22.92 13.78
CA HIS A 143 -16.09 24.06 13.50
C HIS A 143 -17.54 23.77 13.89
N ARG A 144 -18.05 22.58 13.58
CA ARG A 144 -19.42 22.15 13.94
C ARG A 144 -19.60 22.08 15.46
N VAL A 145 -18.67 21.48 16.18
CA VAL A 145 -18.70 21.41 17.66
C VAL A 145 -18.69 22.81 18.26
N LYS A 146 -17.81 23.71 17.79
CA LYS A 146 -17.79 25.10 18.25
C LYS A 146 -19.10 25.83 17.98
N SER A 147 -19.78 25.56 16.86
CA SER A 147 -21.11 26.13 16.59
C SER A 147 -22.13 25.62 17.60
N GLN A 148 -22.17 24.31 17.82
CA GLN A 148 -23.08 23.68 18.78
C GLN A 148 -22.84 24.17 20.22
N GLU A 149 -21.58 24.37 20.62
CA GLU A 149 -21.24 24.95 21.93
C GLU A 149 -21.80 26.37 22.10
N ARG A 150 -21.72 27.22 21.06
CA ARG A 150 -22.33 28.56 21.08
C ARG A 150 -23.85 28.46 21.21
N ASP A 151 -24.49 27.60 20.45
CA ASP A 151 -25.94 27.41 20.53
C ASP A 151 -26.37 26.92 21.92
N LEU A 152 -25.65 25.96 22.48
CA LEU A 152 -25.88 25.47 23.85
C LEU A 152 -25.68 26.58 24.89
N SER A 153 -24.68 27.45 24.71
CA SER A 153 -24.48 28.59 25.62
C SER A 153 -25.65 29.56 25.59
N VAL A 154 -26.18 29.86 24.39
CA VAL A 154 -27.36 30.73 24.20
C VAL A 154 -28.60 30.09 24.83
N LEU A 155 -28.82 28.79 24.59
CA LEU A 155 -29.95 28.06 25.16
C LEU A 155 -29.89 27.99 26.69
N ARG A 156 -28.70 27.77 27.27
CA ARG A 156 -28.50 27.84 28.72
C ARG A 156 -28.84 29.22 29.28
N GLY A 157 -28.43 30.29 28.59
CA GLY A 157 -28.79 31.67 28.96
C GLY A 157 -30.31 31.90 28.99
N LYS A 158 -31.01 31.51 27.92
CA LYS A 158 -32.49 31.59 27.85
C LYS A 158 -33.17 30.78 28.97
N LEU A 159 -32.62 29.62 29.31
CA LEU A 159 -33.17 28.77 30.36
C LEU A 159 -32.96 29.39 31.75
N SER A 160 -31.83 30.06 31.99
CA SER A 160 -31.64 30.86 33.22
C SER A 160 -32.60 32.04 33.31
N GLU A 161 -32.82 32.78 32.22
CA GLU A 161 -33.78 33.90 32.18
C GLU A 161 -35.21 33.42 32.47
N MET A 162 -35.61 32.28 31.89
CA MET A 162 -36.92 31.68 32.15
C MET A 162 -37.04 31.20 33.60
N SER A 163 -35.98 30.60 34.16
CA SER A 163 -35.95 30.18 35.56
C SER A 163 -36.12 31.37 36.52
N ASP A 164 -35.45 32.49 36.25
CA ASP A 164 -35.61 33.72 37.02
C ASP A 164 -37.05 34.27 36.94
N LEU A 165 -37.66 34.22 35.75
CA LEU A 165 -39.03 34.68 35.54
C LEU A 165 -40.04 33.82 36.30
N VAL A 166 -39.88 32.48 36.26
CA VAL A 166 -40.72 31.57 37.05
C VAL A 166 -40.56 31.85 38.54
N ALA A 167 -39.32 31.99 39.03
CA ALA A 167 -39.08 32.32 40.44
C ALA A 167 -39.70 33.66 40.86
N ARG A 168 -39.73 34.67 39.98
CA ARG A 168 -40.45 35.94 40.23
C ARG A 168 -41.96 35.71 40.29
N LYS A 169 -42.53 34.98 39.34
CA LYS A 169 -43.96 34.67 39.29
C LYS A 169 -44.41 33.85 40.50
N ASP A 170 -43.62 32.90 40.95
CA ASP A 170 -43.89 32.12 42.16
C ASP A 170 -43.94 33.02 43.40
N ARG A 171 -43.01 33.98 43.53
CA ARG A 171 -43.05 34.98 44.62
C ARG A 171 -44.30 35.86 44.54
N GLU A 172 -44.66 36.34 43.35
CA GLU A 172 -45.88 37.14 43.12
C GLU A 172 -47.14 36.35 43.49
N LEU A 173 -47.23 35.08 43.07
CA LEU A 173 -48.35 34.19 43.40
C LEU A 173 -48.43 33.91 44.90
N GLN A 174 -47.30 33.67 45.56
CA GLN A 174 -47.26 33.50 47.02
C GLN A 174 -47.73 34.76 47.76
N ALA A 175 -47.33 35.95 47.29
CA ALA A 175 -47.80 37.22 47.85
C ALA A 175 -49.31 37.41 47.64
N ALA A 176 -49.81 37.19 46.43
CA ALA A 176 -51.24 37.28 46.13
C ALA A 176 -52.08 36.28 46.94
N ALA A 177 -51.60 35.04 47.10
CA ALA A 177 -52.23 34.04 47.96
C ALA A 177 -52.23 34.45 49.43
N ALA A 178 -51.16 35.08 49.93
CA ALA A 178 -51.11 35.60 51.28
C ALA A 178 -52.11 36.75 51.51
N GLU A 179 -52.25 37.66 50.53
CA GLU A 179 -53.24 38.74 50.59
C GLU A 179 -54.68 38.22 50.52
N LEU A 180 -54.96 37.23 49.66
CA LEU A 180 -56.26 36.53 49.64
C LEU A 180 -56.60 35.93 51.02
N ARG A 181 -55.65 35.21 51.65
CA ARG A 181 -55.86 34.67 53.01
C ARG A 181 -56.10 35.77 54.05
N LYS A 182 -55.47 36.94 53.92
CA LYS A 182 -55.73 38.09 54.81
C LYS A 182 -57.13 38.66 54.57
N ALA A 183 -57.55 38.84 53.32
CA ALA A 183 -58.87 39.34 52.96
C ALA A 183 -59.99 38.38 53.41
N GLU A 184 -59.79 37.07 53.27
CA GLU A 184 -60.69 36.03 53.79
C GLU A 184 -60.83 36.11 55.32
N ARG A 185 -59.72 36.34 56.03
CA ARG A 185 -59.73 36.54 57.50
C ARG A 185 -60.39 37.87 57.92
N GLN A 186 -60.35 38.88 57.04
CA GLN A 186 -60.95 40.20 57.28
C GLN A 186 -62.42 40.30 56.82
N SER A 187 -62.97 39.25 56.19
CA SER A 187 -64.39 39.16 55.79
C SER A 187 -65.18 38.25 56.74
N PRO A 188 -65.69 38.74 57.88
CA PRO A 188 -66.65 38.00 58.68
C PRO A 188 -68.07 38.28 58.19
N LEU A 189 -68.50 37.68 57.06
CA LEU A 189 -69.93 37.76 56.67
C LEU A 189 -70.48 36.68 55.71
N ILE A 190 -69.78 35.55 55.53
CA ILE A 190 -70.34 34.39 54.80
C ILE A 190 -70.16 33.10 55.61
N SER A 191 -70.54 33.15 56.88
CA SER A 191 -70.85 31.95 57.69
C SER A 191 -72.27 32.03 58.28
N GLY A 192 -73.07 33.04 57.91
CA GLY A 192 -74.38 33.33 58.50
C GLY A 192 -75.55 33.44 57.52
N CYS A 193 -75.40 32.98 56.27
CA CYS A 193 -76.48 33.05 55.25
C CYS A 193 -76.82 31.67 54.66
N SER A 194 -77.03 30.66 55.53
CA SER A 194 -77.54 29.34 55.12
C SER A 194 -78.96 29.06 55.66
N GLU A 195 -79.75 30.10 55.95
CA GLU A 195 -81.14 29.92 56.42
C GLU A 195 -82.20 30.76 55.67
N ALA A 196 -81.84 31.50 54.62
CA ALA A 196 -82.77 32.38 53.90
C ALA A 196 -83.12 31.92 52.46
N VAL A 197 -83.04 30.62 52.15
CA VAL A 197 -83.44 30.05 50.84
C VAL A 197 -84.40 28.85 51.00
N ALA A 198 -85.21 28.84 52.07
CA ALA A 198 -86.18 27.78 52.33
C ALA A 198 -87.64 28.15 51.96
N ARG A 199 -87.91 29.32 51.37
CA ARG A 199 -89.27 29.68 50.90
C ARG A 199 -89.22 30.58 49.66
N ALA A 200 -89.19 29.97 48.48
CA ALA A 200 -89.83 30.50 47.27
C ALA A 200 -89.85 29.39 46.22
N GLU A 201 -91.05 28.94 45.88
CA GLU A 201 -91.32 27.88 44.91
C GLU A 201 -90.97 28.33 43.47
N LEU A 202 -90.59 27.34 42.66
CA LEU A 202 -90.18 27.41 41.25
C LEU A 202 -91.23 28.06 40.33
N PRO A 203 -90.83 28.52 39.13
CA PRO A 203 -90.99 27.63 37.97
C PRO A 203 -89.79 27.57 37.01
N THR A 204 -89.52 26.33 36.63
CA THR A 204 -88.79 25.82 35.47
C THR A 204 -88.89 26.69 34.22
N GLY A 205 -87.75 27.12 33.66
CA GLY A 205 -87.70 27.72 32.33
C GLY A 205 -86.40 28.47 32.01
N THR A 206 -85.56 27.87 31.16
CA THR A 206 -84.70 28.55 30.18
C THR A 206 -83.71 29.62 30.68
N TRP A 207 -82.52 29.20 31.12
CA TRP A 207 -81.30 30.02 31.05
C TRP A 207 -80.11 29.20 30.55
N GLY A 208 -80.30 28.54 29.42
CA GLY A 208 -79.21 28.03 28.58
C GLY A 208 -79.21 28.80 27.27
N ARG A 209 -78.57 29.98 27.24
CA ARG A 209 -78.02 30.69 26.05
C ARG A 209 -77.72 32.16 26.39
N ALA A 210 -76.53 32.45 26.91
CA ALA A 210 -75.90 33.77 26.81
C ALA A 210 -74.43 33.69 27.24
N ARG A 211 -73.65 32.83 26.58
CA ARG A 211 -72.20 32.99 26.53
C ARG A 211 -71.82 32.73 25.09
N LEU A 212 -71.58 33.82 24.36
CA LEU A 212 -70.82 33.93 23.10
C LEU A 212 -71.16 35.28 22.51
N ARG A 213 -70.25 36.25 22.70
CA ARG A 213 -69.98 37.38 21.81
C ARG A 213 -68.94 38.28 22.49
N LEU A 214 -67.67 37.89 22.37
CA LEU A 214 -66.55 38.81 22.16
C LEU A 214 -65.31 37.97 21.81
N GLY A 215 -64.87 38.03 20.55
CA GLY A 215 -63.45 37.86 20.21
C GLY A 215 -62.93 36.54 19.63
N GLU A 216 -63.71 35.68 18.97
CA GLU A 216 -63.16 34.46 18.30
C GLU A 216 -62.96 34.60 16.77
N ASN A 217 -63.41 35.69 16.15
CA ASN A 217 -63.46 35.77 14.68
C ASN A 217 -62.24 36.44 14.01
N HIS A 218 -61.27 36.97 14.78
CA HIS A 218 -60.02 37.51 14.22
C HIS A 218 -58.86 36.53 14.33
N LEU A 219 -58.79 35.73 15.41
CA LEU A 219 -57.74 34.72 15.59
C LEU A 219 -58.00 33.42 14.79
N GLY A 220 -59.26 33.09 14.48
CA GLY A 220 -59.59 31.87 13.73
C GLY A 220 -59.30 31.96 12.23
N LEU A 221 -59.47 33.15 11.63
CA LEU A 221 -59.23 33.37 10.20
C LEU A 221 -57.74 33.48 9.89
N GLU A 222 -56.98 34.17 10.72
CA GLU A 222 -55.51 34.25 10.59
C GLU A 222 -54.85 32.88 10.76
N PHE A 223 -55.32 32.05 11.71
CA PHE A 223 -54.81 30.68 11.86
C PHE A 223 -55.19 29.77 10.68
N GLN A 224 -56.33 30.00 10.03
CA GLN A 224 -56.77 29.20 8.89
C GLN A 224 -56.03 29.59 7.60
N GLU A 225 -55.77 30.88 7.39
CA GLU A 225 -54.89 31.38 6.32
C GLU A 225 -53.44 30.93 6.53
N LEU A 226 -52.90 31.04 7.76
CA LEU A 226 -51.55 30.59 8.09
C LEU A 226 -51.41 29.06 7.96
N ALA A 227 -52.45 28.30 8.29
CA ALA A 227 -52.47 26.84 8.10
C ALA A 227 -52.55 26.45 6.61
N LEU A 228 -53.24 27.22 5.78
CA LEU A 228 -53.27 27.04 4.33
C LEU A 228 -51.93 27.43 3.69
N GLU A 229 -51.31 28.53 4.11
CA GLU A 229 -49.96 28.93 3.68
C GLU A 229 -48.91 27.91 4.10
N LEU A 230 -48.98 27.38 5.33
CA LEU A 230 -48.09 26.31 5.80
C LEU A 230 -48.34 24.97 5.08
N ALA A 231 -49.58 24.68 4.69
CA ALA A 231 -49.91 23.51 3.86
C ALA A 231 -49.43 23.69 2.41
N GLU A 232 -49.52 24.88 1.82
CA GLU A 232 -48.93 25.22 0.53
C GLU A 232 -47.39 25.19 0.59
N LEU A 233 -46.77 25.68 1.67
CA LEU A 233 -45.32 25.56 1.89
C LEU A 233 -44.93 24.09 2.07
N GLY A 234 -45.73 23.31 2.79
CA GLY A 234 -45.53 21.88 3.00
C GLY A 234 -45.63 21.05 1.71
N THR A 235 -46.54 21.42 0.79
CA THR A 235 -46.64 20.77 -0.53
C THR A 235 -45.51 21.20 -1.46
N ARG A 236 -45.08 22.47 -1.42
CA ARG A 236 -43.85 22.93 -2.13
C ARG A 236 -42.60 22.22 -1.60
N CYS A 237 -42.48 22.01 -0.29
CA CYS A 237 -41.33 21.31 0.31
C CYS A 237 -41.27 19.80 0.01
N ARG A 238 -42.37 19.17 -0.45
CA ARG A 238 -42.44 17.72 -0.72
C ARG A 238 -41.78 17.29 -2.04
N GLY A 239 -41.34 18.24 -2.87
CA GLY A 239 -40.59 17.99 -4.11
C GLY A 239 -39.25 18.72 -4.18
N LEU A 240 -39.15 19.92 -3.60
CA LEU A 240 -37.97 20.78 -3.73
C LEU A 240 -36.67 20.16 -3.21
N ARG A 241 -36.70 19.36 -2.14
CA ARG A 241 -35.49 18.67 -1.65
C ARG A 241 -34.99 17.61 -2.64
N HIS A 242 -35.90 16.91 -3.32
CA HIS A 242 -35.54 15.94 -4.34
C HIS A 242 -35.11 16.63 -5.64
N GLU A 243 -35.83 17.67 -6.06
CA GLU A 243 -35.46 18.49 -7.22
C GLU A 243 -34.09 19.14 -7.05
N GLU A 244 -33.80 19.70 -5.87
CA GLU A 244 -32.49 20.25 -5.53
C GLU A 244 -31.40 19.18 -5.46
N THR A 245 -31.72 17.97 -4.97
CA THR A 245 -30.76 16.86 -4.94
C THR A 245 -30.45 16.40 -6.36
N ILE A 246 -31.47 16.27 -7.21
CA ILE A 246 -31.33 15.94 -8.64
C ILE A 246 -30.54 17.03 -9.36
N GLN A 247 -30.78 18.31 -9.04
CA GLN A 247 -30.07 19.43 -9.63
C GLN A 247 -28.59 19.44 -9.22
N ARG A 248 -28.29 19.25 -7.93
CA ARG A 248 -26.91 19.09 -7.42
C ARG A 248 -26.21 17.88 -8.03
N GLN A 249 -26.93 16.77 -8.25
CA GLN A 249 -26.40 15.58 -8.93
C GLN A 249 -26.13 15.85 -10.42
N LYS A 250 -27.00 16.59 -11.12
CA LYS A 250 -26.80 16.99 -12.52
C LYS A 250 -25.61 17.94 -12.67
N GLU A 251 -25.48 18.91 -11.77
CA GLU A 251 -24.36 19.85 -11.71
C GLU A 251 -23.04 19.12 -11.43
N GLY A 252 -23.02 18.23 -10.44
CA GLY A 252 -21.85 17.39 -10.15
C GLY A 252 -21.46 16.48 -11.33
N LEU A 253 -22.44 15.92 -12.04
CA LEU A 253 -22.16 15.14 -13.27
C LEU A 253 -21.64 16.02 -14.41
N ALA A 254 -22.14 17.25 -14.57
CA ALA A 254 -21.64 18.19 -15.56
C ALA A 254 -20.19 18.60 -15.25
N GLU A 255 -19.88 18.88 -13.99
CA GLU A 255 -18.53 19.22 -13.53
C GLU A 255 -17.55 18.05 -13.73
N LEU A 256 -17.95 16.83 -13.40
CA LEU A 256 -17.13 15.63 -13.64
C LEU A 256 -16.87 15.41 -15.14
N ARG A 257 -17.88 15.60 -15.99
CA ARG A 257 -17.71 15.51 -17.45
C ARG A 257 -16.76 16.59 -17.97
N GLU A 258 -16.80 17.80 -17.42
CA GLU A 258 -15.88 18.87 -17.78
C GLU A 258 -14.45 18.58 -17.31
N ARG A 259 -14.26 18.09 -16.08
CA ARG A 259 -12.96 17.65 -15.57
C ARG A 259 -12.37 16.51 -16.40
N ILE A 260 -13.17 15.53 -16.79
CA ILE A 260 -12.75 14.45 -17.70
C ILE A 260 -12.33 15.04 -19.05
N LYS A 261 -13.11 15.95 -19.62
CA LYS A 261 -12.78 16.62 -20.89
C LYS A 261 -11.48 17.43 -20.81
N VAL A 262 -11.21 18.08 -19.67
CA VAL A 262 -9.94 18.78 -19.43
C VAL A 262 -8.80 17.77 -19.31
N LEU A 263 -8.96 16.71 -18.52
CA LEU A 263 -7.96 15.65 -18.37
C LEU A 263 -7.63 14.94 -19.69
N GLU A 264 -8.63 14.70 -20.55
CA GLU A 264 -8.44 14.16 -21.90
C GLU A 264 -7.66 15.12 -22.79
N LYS A 265 -7.95 16.42 -22.73
CA LYS A 265 -7.17 17.46 -23.44
C LYS A 265 -5.74 17.56 -22.92
N THR A 266 -5.53 17.50 -21.60
CA THR A 266 -4.18 17.52 -21.00
C THR A 266 -3.41 16.26 -21.36
N ARG A 267 -4.06 15.09 -21.41
CA ARG A 267 -3.45 13.84 -21.87
C ARG A 267 -3.08 13.90 -23.36
N ALA A 268 -3.89 14.54 -24.20
CA ALA A 268 -3.56 14.79 -25.61
C ALA A 268 -2.40 15.79 -25.79
N LEU A 269 -2.30 16.80 -24.93
CA LEU A 269 -1.17 17.76 -24.87
C LEU A 269 0.13 17.10 -24.39
N VAL A 270 0.06 16.20 -23.41
CA VAL A 270 1.22 15.42 -22.94
C VAL A 270 1.66 14.37 -23.98
N ALA A 271 0.72 13.80 -24.74
CA ALA A 271 1.05 12.90 -25.84
C ALA A 271 1.74 13.65 -27.00
N THR A 272 1.30 14.88 -27.31
CA THR A 272 1.93 15.72 -28.32
C THR A 272 3.27 16.32 -27.84
N SER A 273 3.45 16.65 -26.55
CA SER A 273 4.74 17.10 -26.03
C SER A 273 5.80 16.00 -26.04
N ARG A 274 5.43 14.76 -25.68
CA ARG A 274 6.32 13.59 -25.77
C ARG A 274 6.74 13.28 -27.21
N ALA A 275 5.86 13.52 -28.19
CA ALA A 275 6.20 13.37 -29.61
C ALA A 275 7.21 14.45 -30.08
N VAL A 276 7.13 15.67 -29.55
CA VAL A 276 8.07 16.77 -29.87
C VAL A 276 9.42 16.60 -29.17
N GLU A 277 9.46 16.05 -27.96
CA GLU A 277 10.71 15.74 -27.23
C GLU A 277 11.49 14.59 -27.89
N LEU A 278 10.79 13.57 -28.41
CA LEU A 278 11.42 12.48 -29.18
C LEU A 278 12.01 12.96 -30.52
N LEU A 279 11.46 14.02 -31.13
CA LEU A 279 12.01 14.63 -32.35
C LEU A 279 13.25 15.50 -32.09
N LYS A 280 13.40 16.08 -30.88
CA LYS A 280 14.59 16.87 -30.51
C LYS A 280 15.78 16.02 -30.08
N ALA A 281 15.55 14.78 -29.60
CA ALA A 281 16.62 13.85 -29.23
C ALA A 281 17.32 13.20 -30.45
N GLY A 282 16.77 13.31 -31.66
CA GLY A 282 17.34 12.72 -32.87
C GLY A 282 18.38 13.57 -33.62
N LEU A 283 18.73 14.77 -33.13
CA LEU A 283 19.45 15.79 -33.93
C LEU A 283 20.74 16.35 -33.30
N GLN A 284 21.31 15.69 -32.29
CA GLN A 284 22.59 16.13 -31.73
C GLN A 284 23.49 14.97 -31.28
N GLU A 285 24.19 14.35 -32.24
CA GLU A 285 25.47 13.68 -31.95
C GLU A 285 26.32 13.51 -33.23
N LYS A 286 27.18 14.48 -33.54
CA LYS A 286 28.46 14.26 -34.27
C LYS A 286 29.45 15.39 -33.94
N GLY A 287 30.61 15.02 -33.41
CA GLY A 287 31.86 15.78 -33.56
C GLY A 287 32.60 16.14 -32.26
N GLY A 288 33.68 15.41 -31.95
CA GLY A 288 34.85 16.01 -31.26
C GLY A 288 35.69 16.84 -32.25
N PRO A 289 36.73 17.61 -31.84
CA PRO A 289 37.97 17.05 -31.25
C PRO A 289 38.76 17.95 -30.24
N LYS A 290 39.90 17.39 -29.79
CA LYS A 290 40.97 17.79 -28.84
C LYS A 290 41.63 19.20 -28.97
N ALA A 291 42.08 19.75 -27.82
CA ALA A 291 43.37 20.44 -27.49
C ALA A 291 43.17 21.18 -26.14
N GLY A 292 44.01 21.22 -25.09
CA GLY A 292 45.45 21.13 -24.92
C GLY A 292 45.99 22.49 -24.44
N LEU A 293 46.39 22.66 -23.17
CA LEU A 293 47.47 23.56 -22.72
C LEU A 293 47.76 23.49 -21.20
N GLU A 294 49.06 23.55 -20.90
CA GLU A 294 49.81 23.45 -19.65
C GLU A 294 49.59 24.59 -18.63
N VAL A 295 50.02 24.39 -17.37
CA VAL A 295 51.05 25.19 -16.63
C VAL A 295 51.58 24.38 -15.41
N GLU A 296 52.89 24.51 -15.16
CA GLU A 296 53.82 23.84 -14.21
C GLU A 296 53.80 24.44 -12.75
N PRO A 297 54.72 24.13 -11.78
CA PRO A 297 54.39 23.74 -10.39
C PRO A 297 54.97 24.68 -9.29
N ALA A 298 54.67 24.41 -8.02
CA ALA A 298 55.34 25.06 -6.88
C ALA A 298 55.60 24.10 -5.69
N LEU A 299 56.89 23.82 -5.48
CA LEU A 299 57.69 23.65 -4.25
C LEU A 299 57.08 23.11 -2.92
N LEU A 300 57.61 21.94 -2.50
CA LEU A 300 58.24 21.52 -1.21
C LEU A 300 57.87 22.22 0.13
N PRO A 301 57.82 21.50 1.29
CA PRO A 301 58.99 20.87 1.95
C PRO A 301 58.69 19.50 2.61
N GLY A 302 59.59 18.61 3.01
CA GLY A 302 61.03 18.60 3.22
C GLY A 302 61.31 17.63 4.39
N ALA A 303 62.07 16.55 4.18
CA ALA A 303 62.63 15.75 5.28
C ALA A 303 63.96 15.12 4.85
N ARG A 304 65.03 15.58 5.50
CA ARG A 304 66.40 15.09 5.36
C ARG A 304 66.55 13.79 6.16
N THR A 305 67.17 12.77 5.57
CA THR A 305 67.89 11.75 6.35
C THR A 305 69.24 11.46 5.71
N LYS A 306 70.26 11.49 6.55
CA LYS A 306 71.68 11.56 6.24
C LYS A 306 72.21 10.22 5.73
N CYS A 307 73.03 10.29 4.69
CA CYS A 307 73.92 9.21 4.26
C CYS A 307 75.06 9.07 5.28
N SER A 308 75.18 7.90 5.90
CA SER A 308 76.31 7.55 6.77
C SER A 308 77.38 6.87 5.91
N LYS A 309 78.55 7.50 5.86
CA LYS A 309 79.77 6.97 5.25
C LYS A 309 80.49 6.16 6.32
N VAL A 310 80.52 4.84 6.19
CA VAL A 310 81.42 3.97 6.96
C VAL A 310 82.53 3.51 6.02
N ARG A 311 83.74 3.94 6.36
CA ARG A 311 84.99 3.52 5.75
C ARG A 311 85.53 2.42 6.65
N SER A 312 85.70 1.20 6.13
CA SER A 312 86.48 0.15 6.79
C SER A 312 87.55 -0.36 5.85
N SER A 313 88.77 -0.29 6.34
CA SER A 313 90.00 -0.71 5.67
C SER A 313 90.13 -2.22 5.58
N SER A 314 90.82 -2.63 4.52
CA SER A 314 91.42 -3.94 4.29
C SER A 314 92.15 -4.51 5.51
N HIS A 315 92.02 -5.82 5.76
CA HIS A 315 93.08 -6.83 5.79
C HIS A 315 92.48 -8.20 6.15
N GLY A 316 92.76 -9.24 5.34
CA GLY A 316 92.48 -10.64 5.67
C GLY A 316 91.97 -11.47 4.49
N ALA A 317 92.90 -11.94 3.65
CA ALA A 317 92.65 -12.88 2.55
C ALA A 317 92.24 -14.26 3.09
N THR A 318 90.99 -14.35 3.54
CA THR A 318 90.22 -15.58 3.82
C THR A 318 88.72 -15.27 4.04
N SER A 319 88.32 -14.00 4.04
CA SER A 319 86.93 -13.55 4.20
C SER A 319 86.21 -13.17 2.89
N GLU A 320 86.92 -13.04 1.76
CA GLU A 320 86.31 -12.65 0.48
C GLU A 320 85.39 -13.74 -0.10
N ALA A 321 85.75 -15.02 0.05
CA ALA A 321 84.89 -16.12 -0.41
C ALA A 321 83.56 -16.17 0.36
N MET A 322 83.59 -16.01 1.68
CA MET A 322 82.37 -16.01 2.51
C MET A 322 81.52 -14.74 2.35
N SER A 323 82.12 -13.59 2.04
CA SER A 323 81.37 -12.34 1.80
C SER A 323 80.71 -12.29 0.41
N VAL A 324 81.31 -12.93 -0.60
CA VAL A 324 80.75 -13.04 -1.96
C VAL A 324 79.60 -14.06 -1.99
N GLU A 325 79.77 -15.21 -1.33
CA GLU A 325 78.72 -16.23 -1.20
C GLU A 325 77.47 -15.72 -0.45
N ALA A 326 77.66 -14.92 0.61
CA ALA A 326 76.54 -14.31 1.34
C ALA A 326 75.71 -13.36 0.46
N SER A 327 76.38 -12.49 -0.31
CA SER A 327 75.69 -11.61 -1.27
C SER A 327 74.98 -12.39 -2.38
N ASP A 328 75.53 -13.51 -2.83
CA ASP A 328 74.91 -14.41 -3.83
C ASP A 328 73.70 -15.17 -3.32
N LEU A 329 73.64 -15.45 -2.02
CA LEU A 329 72.46 -16.01 -1.39
C LEU A 329 71.31 -14.99 -1.33
N ASP A 330 71.60 -13.76 -0.90
CA ASP A 330 70.60 -12.69 -0.74
C ASP A 330 69.94 -12.32 -2.07
N GLU A 331 70.71 -12.28 -3.16
CA GLU A 331 70.17 -11.99 -4.51
C GLU A 331 69.29 -13.14 -5.03
N ARG A 332 69.67 -14.40 -4.77
CA ARG A 332 68.85 -15.56 -5.12
C ARG A 332 67.52 -15.54 -4.38
N MET A 333 67.54 -15.31 -3.07
CA MET A 333 66.32 -15.21 -2.26
C MET A 333 65.39 -14.09 -2.73
N TYR A 334 65.95 -12.92 -3.09
CA TYR A 334 65.16 -11.82 -3.64
C TYR A 334 64.48 -12.19 -4.96
N LEU A 335 65.20 -12.83 -5.88
CA LEU A 335 64.66 -13.26 -7.17
C LEU A 335 63.60 -14.34 -6.99
N ASP A 336 63.82 -15.33 -6.11
CA ASP A 336 62.84 -16.37 -5.79
C ASP A 336 61.54 -15.76 -5.22
N LEU A 337 61.67 -14.80 -4.29
CA LEU A 337 60.53 -14.10 -3.71
C LEU A 337 59.73 -13.34 -4.78
N ILE A 338 60.42 -12.61 -5.67
CA ILE A 338 59.78 -11.84 -6.74
C ILE A 338 59.15 -12.75 -7.79
N CYS A 339 59.78 -13.87 -8.14
CA CYS A 339 59.23 -14.85 -9.05
C CYS A 339 57.97 -15.51 -8.46
N ALA A 340 57.99 -15.88 -7.18
CA ALA A 340 56.83 -16.41 -6.46
C ALA A 340 55.69 -15.37 -6.42
N LEU A 341 56.02 -14.12 -6.11
CA LEU A 341 55.05 -13.03 -6.08
C LEU A 341 54.49 -12.73 -7.48
N GLY A 342 55.33 -12.76 -8.51
CA GLY A 342 54.94 -12.65 -9.91
C GLY A 342 53.98 -13.75 -10.33
N SER A 343 54.22 -14.98 -9.89
CA SER A 343 53.34 -16.12 -10.15
C SER A 343 51.99 -15.98 -9.45
N LEU A 344 51.98 -15.62 -8.16
CA LEU A 344 50.76 -15.37 -7.39
C LEU A 344 49.92 -14.22 -7.97
N MET A 345 50.59 -13.15 -8.38
CA MET A 345 49.96 -11.96 -8.93
C MET A 345 49.71 -12.07 -10.44
N ASN A 346 50.08 -13.18 -11.08
CA ASN A 346 50.03 -13.39 -12.54
C ASN A 346 50.63 -12.20 -13.32
N MET A 347 51.88 -11.86 -13.00
CA MET A 347 52.71 -10.80 -13.57
C MET A 347 53.95 -11.44 -14.20
N LYS A 348 54.04 -11.42 -15.53
CA LYS A 348 55.16 -12.05 -16.27
C LYS A 348 56.44 -11.22 -16.17
N GLU A 349 56.29 -9.92 -16.02
CA GLU A 349 57.35 -8.91 -15.91
C GLU A 349 58.27 -9.17 -14.70
N LEU A 350 57.69 -9.70 -13.61
CA LEU A 350 58.42 -10.05 -12.39
C LEU A 350 59.14 -11.40 -12.49
N ALA A 351 58.64 -12.34 -13.31
CA ALA A 351 59.25 -13.66 -13.49
C ALA A 351 60.52 -13.61 -14.37
N GLU A 352 60.70 -12.55 -15.16
CA GLU A 352 61.83 -12.37 -16.08
C GLU A 352 63.00 -11.58 -15.46
N MET A 353 62.99 -11.37 -14.14
CA MET A 353 64.03 -10.59 -13.46
C MET A 353 65.38 -11.32 -13.45
N GLN A 354 66.42 -10.65 -13.94
CA GLN A 354 67.78 -11.20 -14.07
C GLN A 354 68.74 -10.67 -12.97
N PRO A 355 69.76 -11.45 -12.57
CA PRO A 355 70.82 -11.00 -11.66
C PRO A 355 71.61 -9.80 -12.22
N MET A 356 72.02 -8.86 -11.36
CA MET A 356 72.73 -7.64 -11.80
C MET A 356 74.24 -7.66 -11.59
N LYS A 357 74.75 -8.61 -10.80
CA LYS A 357 76.15 -8.62 -10.35
C LYS A 357 77.20 -8.62 -11.46
N HIS A 358 76.89 -9.12 -12.65
CA HIS A 358 77.87 -9.32 -13.73
C HIS A 358 77.72 -8.31 -14.88
N LEU A 359 76.79 -7.36 -14.77
CA LEU A 359 76.49 -6.40 -15.83
C LEU A 359 77.36 -5.12 -15.72
N PRO A 360 77.73 -4.48 -16.84
CA PRO A 360 78.30 -3.14 -16.88
C PRO A 360 77.38 -2.10 -16.22
N GLN A 361 77.96 -1.02 -15.70
CA GLN A 361 77.24 0.01 -14.94
C GLN A 361 76.01 0.58 -15.69
N GLU A 362 76.16 0.82 -16.99
CA GLU A 362 75.09 1.37 -17.83
C GLU A 362 73.92 0.39 -18.06
N GLU A 363 74.20 -0.91 -18.08
CA GLU A 363 73.18 -1.96 -18.16
C GLU A 363 72.48 -2.20 -16.81
N ARG A 364 73.22 -2.04 -15.70
CA ARG A 364 72.65 -2.07 -14.35
C ARG A 364 71.64 -0.95 -14.14
N GLU A 365 71.95 0.27 -14.57
CA GLU A 365 71.03 1.40 -14.45
C GLU A 365 69.74 1.19 -15.27
N LYS A 366 69.85 0.61 -16.48
CA LYS A 366 68.69 0.23 -17.30
C LYS A 366 67.85 -0.87 -16.65
N ALA A 367 68.51 -1.87 -16.08
CA ALA A 367 67.84 -2.95 -15.35
C ALA A 367 67.14 -2.42 -14.10
N GLU A 368 67.76 -1.50 -13.35
CA GLU A 368 67.16 -0.87 -12.17
C GLU A 368 65.92 -0.05 -12.53
N GLN A 369 66.00 0.73 -13.60
CA GLN A 369 64.82 1.44 -14.13
C GLN A 369 63.69 0.49 -14.55
N LYS A 370 64.02 -0.69 -15.13
CA LYS A 370 63.02 -1.72 -15.44
C LYS A 370 62.40 -2.27 -14.16
N ARG A 371 63.22 -2.65 -13.16
CA ARG A 371 62.74 -3.14 -11.87
C ARG A 371 61.82 -2.14 -11.17
N GLN A 372 62.17 -0.85 -11.20
CA GLN A 372 61.34 0.22 -10.63
C GLN A 372 59.99 0.35 -11.36
N ARG A 373 59.96 0.20 -12.69
CA ARG A 373 58.72 0.19 -13.48
C ARG A 373 57.84 -1.02 -13.14
N ASP A 374 58.43 -2.20 -13.05
CA ASP A 374 57.71 -3.44 -12.76
C ASP A 374 57.18 -3.45 -11.31
N LEU A 375 57.93 -2.89 -10.36
CA LEU A 375 57.48 -2.67 -8.98
C LEU A 375 56.32 -1.67 -8.89
N LYS A 376 56.33 -0.59 -9.68
CA LYS A 376 55.19 0.34 -9.75
C LYS A 376 53.94 -0.36 -10.27
N LEU A 377 54.07 -1.18 -11.33
CA LEU A 377 52.98 -1.97 -11.87
C LEU A 377 52.42 -2.96 -10.83
N LEU A 378 53.30 -3.62 -10.08
CA LEU A 378 52.92 -4.50 -8.98
C LEU A 378 52.13 -3.74 -7.92
N TYR A 379 52.60 -2.56 -7.50
CA TYR A 379 51.91 -1.71 -6.52
C TYR A 379 50.52 -1.31 -6.99
N GLU A 380 50.37 -0.90 -8.25
CA GLU A 380 49.06 -0.58 -8.83
C GLU A 380 48.12 -1.79 -8.85
N LYS A 381 48.64 -2.97 -9.18
CA LYS A 381 47.86 -4.21 -9.20
C LYS A 381 47.41 -4.60 -7.80
N ILE A 382 48.29 -4.53 -6.80
CA ILE A 382 47.95 -4.77 -5.39
C ILE A 382 46.90 -3.75 -4.92
N SER A 383 47.07 -2.48 -5.27
CA SER A 383 46.12 -1.42 -4.89
C SER A 383 44.72 -1.66 -5.47
N LYS A 384 44.64 -2.06 -6.76
CA LYS A 384 43.37 -2.42 -7.41
C LYS A 384 42.72 -3.66 -6.79
N LEU A 385 43.51 -4.66 -6.41
CA LEU A 385 42.99 -5.85 -5.74
C LEU A 385 42.50 -5.54 -4.33
N LYS A 386 43.22 -4.69 -3.59
CA LYS A 386 42.82 -4.21 -2.27
C LYS A 386 41.49 -3.46 -2.34
N SER A 387 41.34 -2.48 -3.23
CA SER A 387 40.08 -1.74 -3.38
C SER A 387 38.93 -2.66 -3.80
N ARG A 388 39.18 -3.63 -4.69
CA ARG A 388 38.17 -4.62 -5.07
C ARG A 388 37.78 -5.54 -3.93
N LEU A 389 38.71 -5.88 -3.04
CA LEU A 389 38.44 -6.68 -1.86
C LEU A 389 37.61 -5.88 -0.85
N GLU A 390 37.98 -4.64 -0.56
CA GLU A 390 37.25 -3.73 0.33
C GLU A 390 35.80 -3.55 -0.12
N MET A 391 35.56 -3.29 -1.42
CA MET A 391 34.22 -3.21 -1.99
C MET A 391 33.42 -4.52 -1.81
N LYS A 392 34.08 -5.68 -1.98
CA LYS A 392 33.41 -6.98 -1.77
C LYS A 392 33.07 -7.22 -0.31
N GLU A 393 33.93 -6.82 0.62
CA GLU A 393 33.69 -6.91 2.06
C GLU A 393 32.55 -5.99 2.50
N GLU A 394 32.40 -4.81 1.89
CA GLU A 394 31.25 -3.93 2.08
C GLU A 394 29.95 -4.58 1.62
N THR A 395 29.92 -5.11 0.39
CA THR A 395 28.74 -5.80 -0.13
C THR A 395 28.37 -7.03 0.71
N LEU A 396 29.36 -7.77 1.22
CA LEU A 396 29.11 -8.89 2.13
C LEU A 396 28.48 -8.43 3.46
N ARG A 397 28.98 -7.34 4.05
CA ARG A 397 28.37 -6.74 5.26
C ARG A 397 26.93 -6.30 5.04
N GLU A 398 26.62 -5.73 3.88
CA GLU A 398 25.25 -5.36 3.50
C GLU A 398 24.35 -6.60 3.40
N HIS A 399 24.84 -7.69 2.79
CA HIS A 399 24.09 -8.95 2.73
C HIS A 399 23.86 -9.57 4.11
N GLU A 400 24.85 -9.53 4.99
CA GLU A 400 24.71 -9.99 6.38
C GLU A 400 23.60 -9.20 7.11
N ALA A 401 23.59 -7.88 6.97
CA ALA A 401 22.54 -7.02 7.55
C ALA A 401 21.15 -7.34 6.97
N HIS A 402 21.03 -7.59 5.66
CA HIS A 402 19.77 -8.01 5.04
C HIS A 402 19.28 -9.37 5.54
N ILE A 403 20.19 -10.31 5.81
CA ILE A 403 19.85 -11.62 6.38
C ILE A 403 19.33 -11.45 7.81
N GLU A 404 19.97 -10.61 8.63
CA GLU A 404 19.49 -10.31 9.99
C GLU A 404 18.11 -9.65 9.96
N GLN A 405 17.89 -8.68 9.07
CA GLN A 405 16.58 -8.06 8.89
C GLN A 405 15.51 -9.07 8.46
N LEU A 406 15.86 -10.02 7.58
CA LEU A 406 14.95 -11.08 7.17
C LEU A 406 14.55 -11.97 8.35
N ARG A 407 15.49 -12.30 9.25
CA ARG A 407 15.20 -13.08 10.46
C ARG A 407 14.23 -12.34 11.39
N LEU A 408 14.48 -11.05 11.65
CA LEU A 408 13.56 -10.23 12.45
C LEU A 408 12.16 -10.13 11.83
N ASN A 409 12.08 -9.96 10.51
CA ASN A 409 10.81 -9.95 9.80
C ASN A 409 10.09 -11.30 9.91
N GLN A 410 10.82 -12.42 9.84
CA GLN A 410 10.25 -13.76 10.00
C GLN A 410 9.69 -13.98 11.41
N GLU A 411 10.40 -13.54 12.46
CA GLU A 411 9.92 -13.58 13.84
C GLU A 411 8.65 -12.71 14.03
N SER A 412 8.62 -11.52 13.44
CA SER A 412 7.44 -10.66 13.47
C SER A 412 6.23 -11.28 12.77
N LEU A 413 6.47 -11.99 11.66
CA LEU A 413 5.43 -12.70 10.92
C LEU A 413 4.88 -13.87 11.75
N GLN A 414 5.75 -14.64 12.40
CA GLN A 414 5.33 -15.73 13.31
C GLN A 414 4.47 -15.18 14.45
N THR A 415 4.88 -14.06 15.05
CA THR A 415 4.10 -13.41 16.11
C THR A 415 2.71 -12.99 15.61
N CYS A 416 2.64 -12.38 14.43
CA CYS A 416 1.37 -12.00 13.80
C CYS A 416 0.48 -13.22 13.48
N GLN A 417 1.07 -14.33 13.02
CA GLN A 417 0.35 -15.58 12.79
C GLN A 417 -0.24 -16.14 14.08
N GLU A 418 0.51 -16.14 15.19
CA GLU A 418 0.01 -16.56 16.49
C GLU A 418 -1.15 -15.67 16.98
N GLU A 419 -1.06 -14.35 16.76
CA GLU A 419 -2.15 -13.42 17.07
C GLU A 419 -3.39 -13.69 16.24
N MET A 420 -3.23 -13.96 14.94
CA MET A 420 -4.37 -14.35 14.09
C MET A 420 -5.04 -15.63 14.57
N LEU A 421 -4.28 -16.65 14.96
CA LEU A 421 -4.83 -17.89 15.50
C LEU A 421 -5.61 -17.65 16.80
N LYS A 422 -5.09 -16.79 17.70
CA LYS A 422 -5.81 -16.40 18.93
C LYS A 422 -7.13 -15.69 18.61
N LEU A 423 -7.13 -14.77 17.65
CA LEU A 423 -8.33 -14.06 17.22
C LEU A 423 -9.33 -15.01 16.55
N GLU A 424 -8.86 -15.98 15.77
CA GLU A 424 -9.70 -17.03 15.17
C GLU A 424 -10.41 -17.84 16.27
N ASP A 425 -9.69 -18.28 17.30
CA ASP A 425 -10.26 -18.96 18.46
C ASP A 425 -11.27 -18.09 19.24
N GLU A 426 -11.02 -16.78 19.35
CA GLU A 426 -11.98 -15.83 19.94
C GLU A 426 -13.25 -15.69 19.11
N VAL A 427 -13.14 -15.66 17.78
CA VAL A 427 -14.29 -15.62 16.88
C VAL A 427 -15.11 -16.90 16.99
N TYR A 428 -14.46 -18.07 17.05
CA TYR A 428 -15.15 -19.35 17.26
C TYR A 428 -15.89 -19.38 18.60
N ARG A 429 -15.22 -19.01 19.70
CA ARG A 429 -15.86 -18.93 21.02
C ARG A 429 -17.03 -17.95 21.04
N GLY A 430 -16.86 -16.76 20.44
CA GLY A 430 -17.93 -15.77 20.33
C GLY A 430 -19.12 -16.26 19.50
N ALA A 431 -18.88 -17.09 18.48
CA ALA A 431 -19.95 -17.71 17.70
C ALA A 431 -20.74 -18.75 18.51
N GLU A 432 -20.05 -19.56 19.31
CA GLU A 432 -20.66 -20.52 20.24
C GLU A 432 -21.51 -19.82 21.30
N GLU A 433 -20.97 -18.80 21.96
CA GLU A 433 -21.70 -17.99 22.94
C GLU A 433 -22.96 -17.37 22.32
N LYS A 434 -22.84 -16.81 21.11
CA LYS A 434 -23.96 -16.24 20.39
C LYS A 434 -25.04 -17.29 20.06
N ALA A 435 -24.64 -18.52 19.73
CA ALA A 435 -25.57 -19.61 19.49
C ALA A 435 -26.32 -20.00 20.78
N LEU A 436 -25.60 -20.15 21.90
CA LEU A 436 -26.19 -20.44 23.21
C LEU A 436 -27.16 -19.35 23.67
N LEU A 437 -26.80 -18.07 23.47
CA LEU A 437 -27.68 -16.94 23.81
C LEU A 437 -28.94 -16.91 22.95
N ARG A 438 -28.85 -17.23 21.66
CA ARG A 438 -30.02 -17.37 20.78
C ARG A 438 -30.95 -18.48 21.25
N GLU A 439 -30.39 -19.63 21.62
CA GLU A 439 -31.18 -20.74 22.14
C GLU A 439 -31.88 -20.36 23.46
N ALA A 440 -31.17 -19.72 24.39
CA ALA A 440 -31.76 -19.23 25.64
C ALA A 440 -32.89 -18.20 25.39
N LEU A 441 -32.71 -17.30 24.42
CA LEU A 441 -33.72 -16.35 24.00
C LEU A 441 -34.96 -17.06 23.41
N GLU A 442 -34.77 -18.09 22.61
CA GLU A 442 -35.87 -18.88 22.04
C GLU A 442 -36.65 -19.63 23.13
N ARG A 443 -35.94 -20.26 24.08
CA ARG A 443 -36.55 -20.93 25.25
C ARG A 443 -37.39 -19.97 26.10
N THR A 444 -36.85 -18.79 26.41
CA THR A 444 -37.58 -17.77 27.21
C THR A 444 -38.78 -17.20 26.46
N ARG A 445 -38.68 -16.99 25.15
CA ARG A 445 -39.83 -16.60 24.30
C ARG A 445 -40.91 -17.67 24.30
N ALA A 446 -40.54 -18.95 24.21
CA ALA A 446 -41.48 -20.06 24.26
C ALA A 446 -42.21 -20.13 25.63
N GLN A 447 -41.47 -20.00 26.74
CA GLN A 447 -42.02 -19.95 28.10
C GLN A 447 -43.01 -18.79 28.26
N LEU A 448 -42.62 -17.57 27.85
CA LEU A 448 -43.50 -16.40 27.88
C LEU A 448 -44.76 -16.60 27.03
N GLY A 449 -44.64 -17.24 25.87
CA GLY A 449 -45.76 -17.60 25.02
C GLY A 449 -46.74 -18.56 25.71
N GLN A 450 -46.22 -19.56 26.43
CA GLN A 450 -47.02 -20.50 27.22
C GLN A 450 -47.71 -19.80 28.38
N GLU A 451 -47.01 -18.97 29.15
CA GLU A 451 -47.59 -18.19 30.25
C GLU A 451 -48.71 -17.27 29.77
N LYS A 452 -48.52 -16.55 28.65
CA LYS A 452 -49.57 -15.72 28.05
C LYS A 452 -50.81 -16.52 27.69
N ARG A 453 -50.66 -17.75 27.18
CA ARG A 453 -51.78 -18.65 26.88
C ARG A 453 -52.50 -19.08 28.16
N LEU A 454 -51.75 -19.49 29.19
CA LEU A 454 -52.31 -19.87 30.49
C LEU A 454 -53.04 -18.70 31.17
N GLN A 455 -52.48 -17.49 31.13
CA GLN A 455 -53.12 -16.28 31.65
C GLN A 455 -54.43 -15.96 30.93
N ARG A 456 -54.48 -16.13 29.60
CA ARG A 456 -55.73 -15.95 28.82
C ARG A 456 -56.79 -16.97 29.22
N ALA A 457 -56.41 -18.25 29.33
CA ALA A 457 -57.31 -19.31 29.79
C ALA A 457 -57.82 -19.06 31.22
N ALA A 458 -56.94 -18.65 32.14
CA ALA A 458 -57.31 -18.32 33.52
C ALA A 458 -58.25 -17.11 33.61
N ARG A 459 -58.11 -16.12 32.72
CA ARG A 459 -59.05 -14.99 32.63
C ARG A 459 -60.42 -15.44 32.11
N GLN A 460 -60.46 -16.35 31.15
CA GLN A 460 -61.71 -16.90 30.61
C GLN A 460 -62.47 -17.75 31.63
N HIS A 461 -61.77 -18.46 32.53
CA HIS A 461 -62.38 -19.23 33.62
C HIS A 461 -62.83 -18.41 34.83
N ARG A 462 -62.49 -17.11 34.90
CA ARG A 462 -62.88 -16.20 36.00
C ARG A 462 -64.12 -15.35 35.68
N VAL A 463 -64.71 -15.53 34.50
CA VAL A 463 -66.02 -15.00 34.08
C VAL A 463 -67.01 -16.14 34.16
#